data_AF-A0A183MHI5-F1
#
_entry.id   AF-A0A183MHI5-F1
#
_cell.length_a   1.000
_cell.length_b   1.000
_cell.length_c   1.000
_cell.angle_alpha   90.00
_cell.angle_beta   90.00
_cell.angle_gamma   90.00
#
_symmetry.space_group_name_H-M   'P 1'
#
loop_
_entity.id
_entity.type
_entity.pdbx_description
1 polymer ?
#
loop_
_entity_poly.entity_id
_entity_poly.type
_entity_poly.pdbx_seq_one_letter_code
_entity_poly.pdbx_strand_id
1 'polypeptide(L)'
;MSILAHNGSAVIAMSGKDCAAIACDLRFGVNLQTISTDFTKVYPLGPRLYVGFPGLATDNQTRLLFRKNMYELRENRTIKPQTITTMLSNLLYERRFGPYFVEPVVAGIDHTTNKPYVACMDLIGCVCEANDFVVSGTCTEQMYGMCETLWEDNMVKLCSQTNSVFRSSN
;
A
#
# COMPACT_ATOMS: atom_id res chain seq x y z
N MET A 1 -11.05 -18.32 -12.63
CA MET A 1 -10.76 -17.01 -12.00
C MET A 1 -9.40 -17.08 -11.35
N SER A 2 -8.63 -15.98 -11.38
CA SER A 2 -7.35 -15.89 -10.66
C SER A 2 -7.59 -15.92 -9.13
N ILE A 3 -6.68 -16.51 -8.38
CA ILE A 3 -6.71 -16.51 -6.90
C ILE A 3 -6.65 -15.10 -6.32
N LEU A 4 -5.94 -14.17 -6.99
CA LEU A 4 -5.89 -12.76 -6.61
C LEU A 4 -7.27 -12.08 -6.69
N ALA A 5 -8.13 -12.54 -7.60
CA ALA A 5 -9.47 -11.99 -7.78
C ALA A 5 -10.52 -12.66 -6.89
N HIS A 6 -10.13 -13.65 -6.06
CA HIS A 6 -11.07 -14.43 -5.26
C HIS A 6 -11.83 -13.57 -4.25
N ASN A 7 -11.13 -12.70 -3.52
CA ASN A 7 -11.79 -11.79 -2.58
C ASN A 7 -12.20 -10.45 -3.21
N GLY A 8 -11.50 -10.06 -4.28
CA GLY A 8 -11.58 -8.72 -4.84
C GLY A 8 -10.87 -7.69 -3.95
N SER A 9 -10.19 -6.77 -4.59
CA SER A 9 -9.49 -5.68 -3.92
C SER A 9 -9.17 -4.57 -4.91
N ALA A 10 -9.09 -3.35 -4.40
CA ALA A 10 -8.61 -2.19 -5.11
C ALA A 10 -7.89 -1.30 -4.10
N VAL A 11 -6.59 -1.09 -4.32
CA VAL A 11 -5.78 -0.19 -3.52
C VAL A 11 -5.05 0.75 -4.46
N ILE A 12 -5.05 2.03 -4.11
CA ILE A 12 -4.40 3.08 -4.85
C ILE A 12 -3.59 3.95 -3.88
N ALA A 13 -2.40 4.36 -4.28
CA ALA A 13 -1.65 5.38 -3.59
C ALA A 13 -1.19 6.46 -4.57
N MET A 14 -1.19 7.70 -4.12
CA MET A 14 -0.80 8.86 -4.92
C MET A 14 0.16 9.74 -4.11
N SER A 15 1.15 10.28 -4.80
CA SER A 15 2.06 11.29 -4.31
C SER A 15 1.56 12.68 -4.72
N GLY A 16 1.68 13.63 -3.80
CA GLY A 16 1.39 15.04 -4.02
C GLY A 16 2.48 15.93 -3.45
N LYS A 17 2.28 17.25 -3.44
CA LYS A 17 3.27 18.18 -2.90
C LYS A 17 3.34 18.03 -1.37
N ASP A 18 4.46 17.52 -0.87
CA ASP A 18 4.70 17.27 0.57
C ASP A 18 3.60 16.44 1.25
N CYS A 19 2.86 15.65 0.47
CA CYS A 19 1.77 14.82 0.93
C CYS A 19 1.71 13.50 0.16
N ALA A 20 1.21 12.47 0.81
CA ALA A 20 0.93 11.18 0.19
C ALA A 20 -0.46 10.72 0.63
N ALA A 21 -1.19 10.09 -0.28
CA ALA A 21 -2.51 9.54 0.01
C ALA A 21 -2.56 8.07 -0.37
N ILE A 22 -3.30 7.28 0.40
CA ILE A 22 -3.64 5.90 0.07
C ILE A 22 -5.14 5.72 0.22
N ALA A 23 -5.76 4.94 -0.65
CA ALA A 23 -7.18 4.60 -0.56
C ALA A 23 -7.40 3.13 -0.90
N CYS A 24 -8.44 2.55 -0.32
CA CYS A 24 -8.85 1.19 -0.63
C CYS A 24 -10.37 1.07 -0.67
N ASP A 25 -10.84 0.07 -1.41
CA ASP A 25 -12.22 -0.39 -1.30
C ASP A 25 -12.45 -1.15 0.01
N LEU A 26 -13.69 -1.13 0.50
CA LEU A 26 -14.08 -1.77 1.76
C LEU A 26 -14.82 -3.11 1.56
N ARG A 27 -14.98 -3.55 0.31
CA ARG A 27 -15.65 -4.82 0.01
C ARG A 27 -14.78 -6.01 0.42
N PHE A 28 -15.37 -6.94 1.14
CA PHE A 28 -14.85 -8.29 1.34
C PHE A 28 -15.83 -9.29 0.73
N GLY A 29 -15.38 -10.00 -0.31
CA GLY A 29 -16.18 -11.01 -0.99
C GLY A 29 -15.53 -12.38 -0.97
N VAL A 30 -16.32 -13.39 -1.31
CA VAL A 30 -15.86 -14.70 -1.76
C VAL A 30 -16.46 -14.91 -3.15
N ASN A 31 -15.63 -14.75 -4.16
CA ASN A 31 -16.04 -14.63 -5.56
C ASN A 31 -17.12 -13.53 -5.71
N LEU A 32 -18.30 -13.89 -6.19
CA LEU A 32 -19.41 -12.99 -6.43
C LEU A 32 -20.23 -12.67 -5.17
N GLN A 33 -20.10 -13.45 -4.10
CA GLN A 33 -20.82 -13.22 -2.86
C GLN A 33 -20.10 -12.16 -2.02
N THR A 34 -20.77 -11.04 -1.74
CA THR A 34 -20.27 -10.04 -0.78
C THR A 34 -20.59 -10.49 0.64
N ILE A 35 -19.56 -10.56 1.48
CA ILE A 35 -19.67 -10.94 2.89
C ILE A 35 -19.77 -9.69 3.76
N SER A 36 -18.93 -8.69 3.49
CA SER A 36 -18.91 -7.43 4.24
C SER A 36 -18.55 -6.26 3.32
N THR A 37 -18.97 -5.06 3.73
CA THR A 37 -18.67 -3.78 3.08
C THR A 37 -17.75 -2.90 3.92
N ASP A 38 -17.25 -3.39 5.06
CA ASP A 38 -16.51 -2.60 6.05
C ASP A 38 -15.11 -3.21 6.33
N PHE A 39 -14.47 -3.79 5.32
CA PHE A 39 -13.15 -4.43 5.45
C PHE A 39 -12.04 -3.54 4.91
N THR A 40 -11.28 -2.91 5.81
CA THR A 40 -10.13 -2.07 5.44
C THR A 40 -8.93 -2.92 5.02
N LYS A 41 -8.38 -2.65 3.84
CA LYS A 41 -7.18 -3.32 3.30
C LYS A 41 -5.89 -2.55 3.58
N VAL A 42 -6.01 -1.33 4.09
CA VAL A 42 -4.91 -0.42 4.42
C VAL A 42 -4.67 -0.44 5.93
N TYR A 43 -3.42 -0.63 6.32
CA TYR A 43 -3.01 -0.73 7.72
C TYR A 43 -1.93 0.31 8.04
N PRO A 44 -2.06 1.03 9.17
CA PRO A 44 -1.01 1.92 9.64
C PRO A 44 0.16 1.11 10.18
N LEU A 45 1.37 1.41 9.72
CA LEU A 45 2.61 0.88 10.30
C LEU A 45 3.32 1.93 11.14
N GLY A 46 3.13 3.21 10.85
CA GLY A 46 3.65 4.31 11.66
C GLY A 46 2.80 5.56 11.50
N PRO A 47 3.18 6.68 12.16
CA PRO A 47 2.39 7.91 12.13
C PRO A 47 2.15 8.46 10.71
N ARG A 48 3.12 8.25 9.80
CA ARG A 48 3.11 8.75 8.41
C ARG A 48 3.41 7.63 7.41
N LEU A 49 3.06 6.39 7.73
CA LEU A 49 3.39 5.23 6.90
C LEU A 49 2.30 4.17 6.96
N TYR A 50 1.76 3.87 5.79
CA TYR A 50 0.63 2.98 5.60
C TYR A 50 0.96 1.97 4.51
N VAL A 51 0.44 0.75 4.70
CA VAL A 51 0.59 -0.32 3.72
C VAL A 51 -0.76 -0.93 3.45
N GLY A 52 -1.11 -1.00 2.17
CA GLY A 52 -2.27 -1.72 1.67
C GLY A 52 -1.88 -3.14 1.23
N PHE A 53 -2.73 -4.12 1.56
CA PHE A 53 -2.61 -5.49 1.08
C PHE A 53 -3.82 -5.84 0.20
N PRO A 54 -3.77 -5.54 -1.11
CA PRO A 54 -4.72 -6.08 -2.06
C PRO A 54 -4.36 -7.53 -2.40
N GLY A 55 -5.38 -8.36 -2.63
CA GLY A 55 -5.24 -9.75 -3.02
C GLY A 55 -6.05 -10.69 -2.12
N LEU A 56 -5.48 -11.86 -1.83
CA LEU A 56 -6.08 -12.87 -0.98
C LEU A 56 -6.05 -12.43 0.49
N ALA A 57 -7.22 -12.35 1.12
CA ALA A 57 -7.34 -11.81 2.48
C ALA A 57 -6.64 -12.63 3.57
N THR A 58 -6.33 -13.90 3.30
CA THR A 58 -5.68 -14.82 4.25
C THR A 58 -4.21 -14.52 4.47
N ASP A 59 -3.54 -13.94 3.47
CA ASP A 59 -2.08 -13.80 3.45
C ASP A 59 -1.62 -12.48 4.12
N ASN A 60 -2.51 -11.86 4.89
CA ASN A 60 -2.36 -10.50 5.37
C ASN A 60 -1.50 -10.33 6.64
N GLN A 61 -1.02 -9.09 6.79
CA GLN A 61 -0.54 -8.32 7.96
C GLN A 61 0.39 -8.97 9.00
N THR A 62 0.11 -10.17 9.48
CA THR A 62 0.69 -10.70 10.74
C THR A 62 2.21 -10.87 10.71
N ARG A 63 2.77 -11.34 9.59
CA ARG A 63 4.23 -11.54 9.46
C ARG A 63 4.99 -10.23 9.29
N LEU A 64 4.42 -9.26 8.60
CA LEU A 64 5.05 -7.96 8.41
C LEU A 64 5.09 -7.16 9.71
N LEU A 65 3.98 -7.13 10.47
CA LEU A 65 3.93 -6.41 11.73
C LEU A 65 4.98 -6.92 12.73
N PHE A 66 5.19 -8.24 12.76
CA PHE A 66 6.24 -8.85 13.58
C PHE A 66 7.64 -8.38 13.19
N ARG A 67 7.99 -8.40 11.89
CA ARG A 67 9.32 -7.94 11.42
C ARG A 67 9.54 -6.46 11.68
N LYS A 68 8.51 -5.64 11.47
CA LYS A 68 8.52 -4.21 11.73
C LYS A 68 8.76 -3.90 13.20
N ASN A 69 8.03 -4.55 14.11
CA ASN A 69 8.23 -4.36 15.55
C ASN A 69 9.62 -4.81 16.02
N MET A 70 10.13 -5.93 15.51
CA MET A 70 11.48 -6.39 15.80
C MET A 70 12.57 -5.42 15.30
N TYR A 71 12.34 -4.79 14.15
CA TYR A 71 13.24 -3.77 13.61
C TYR A 71 13.26 -2.52 14.51
N GLU A 72 12.10 -1.99 14.87
CA GLU A 72 12.01 -0.79 15.72
C GLU A 72 12.62 -1.01 17.11
N LEU A 73 12.45 -2.20 17.70
CA LEU A 73 13.05 -2.55 19.00
C LEU A 73 14.58 -2.69 18.93
N ARG A 74 15.12 -3.21 17.82
CA ARG A 74 16.56 -3.40 17.65
C ARG A 74 17.27 -2.09 17.35
N GLU A 75 16.68 -1.29 16.47
CA GLU A 75 17.30 -0.08 15.93
C GLU A 75 16.89 1.19 16.70
N ASN A 76 15.92 1.09 17.62
CA ASN A 76 15.36 2.20 18.41
C ASN A 76 14.97 3.42 17.55
N ARG A 77 14.53 3.19 16.31
CA ARG A 77 14.11 4.24 15.37
C ARG A 77 12.86 3.83 14.63
N THR A 78 12.06 4.83 14.28
CA THR A 78 10.92 4.62 13.38
C THR A 78 11.42 4.23 11.99
N ILE A 79 10.75 3.24 11.40
CA ILE A 79 11.16 2.69 10.11
C ILE A 79 10.88 3.67 8.96
N LYS A 80 11.81 3.77 8.01
CA LYS A 80 11.63 4.60 6.81
C LYS A 80 10.75 3.88 5.78
N PRO A 81 9.98 4.61 4.94
CA PRO A 81 9.14 4.00 3.90
C PRO A 81 9.93 3.07 2.97
N GLN A 82 11.08 3.53 2.47
CA GLN A 82 11.99 2.76 1.61
C GLN A 82 12.45 1.46 2.28
N THR A 83 12.78 1.51 3.58
CA THR A 83 13.22 0.32 4.33
C THR A 83 12.09 -0.70 4.48
N ILE A 84 10.85 -0.25 4.66
CA ILE A 84 9.69 -1.15 4.64
C ILE A 84 9.51 -1.80 3.27
N THR A 85 9.67 -1.04 2.18
CA THR A 85 9.56 -1.59 0.82
C THR A 85 10.57 -2.71 0.59
N THR A 86 11.83 -2.50 0.97
CA THR A 86 12.85 -3.56 0.86
C THR A 86 12.56 -4.74 1.78
N MET A 87 12.06 -4.50 3.00
CA MET A 87 11.68 -5.57 3.94
C MET A 87 10.51 -6.41 3.38
N LEU A 88 9.55 -5.77 2.72
CA LEU A 88 8.42 -6.41 2.04
C LEU A 88 8.87 -7.23 0.83
N SER A 89 9.70 -6.64 -0.03
CA SER A 89 10.28 -7.33 -1.18
C SER A 89 11.00 -8.61 -0.77
N ASN A 90 11.83 -8.54 0.28
CA ASN A 90 12.49 -9.73 0.82
C ASN A 90 11.51 -10.75 1.40
N LEU A 91 10.47 -10.31 2.13
CA LEU A 91 9.45 -11.21 2.70
C LEU A 91 8.68 -11.98 1.61
N LEU A 92 8.33 -11.32 0.52
CA LEU A 92 7.63 -11.93 -0.61
C LEU A 92 8.56 -12.87 -1.38
N TYR A 93 9.81 -12.45 -1.60
CA TYR A 93 10.79 -13.22 -2.37
C TYR A 93 11.27 -14.48 -1.64
N GLU A 94 11.30 -14.48 -0.30
CA GLU A 94 11.56 -15.69 0.51
C GLU A 94 10.66 -16.87 0.14
N ARG A 95 9.45 -16.57 -0.36
CA ARG A 95 8.45 -17.56 -0.77
C ARG A 95 8.27 -17.60 -2.30
N ARG A 96 9.34 -17.46 -3.07
CA ARG A 96 9.29 -17.42 -4.54
C ARG A 96 8.56 -18.58 -5.24
N PHE A 97 8.66 -19.80 -4.71
CA PHE A 97 8.03 -21.02 -5.29
C PHE A 97 6.66 -21.36 -4.68
N GLY A 98 6.18 -20.55 -3.74
CA GLY A 98 4.86 -20.65 -3.13
C GLY A 98 4.48 -19.27 -2.61
N PRO A 99 4.22 -18.31 -3.51
CA PRO A 99 4.14 -16.89 -3.17
C PRO A 99 2.91 -16.62 -2.31
N TYR A 100 2.97 -15.50 -1.59
CA TYR A 100 1.77 -14.91 -1.03
C TYR A 100 0.97 -14.25 -2.14
N PHE A 101 -0.34 -14.43 -2.14
CA PHE A 101 -1.21 -13.85 -3.17
C PHE A 101 -1.62 -12.42 -2.79
N VAL A 102 -0.62 -11.56 -2.59
CA VAL A 102 -0.80 -10.15 -2.24
C VAL A 102 0.16 -9.28 -3.05
N GLU A 103 -0.31 -8.09 -3.41
CA GLU A 103 0.45 -7.12 -4.22
C GLU A 103 0.55 -5.80 -3.44
N PRO A 104 1.42 -5.73 -2.42
CA PRO A 104 1.34 -4.67 -1.42
C PRO A 104 1.66 -3.29 -1.99
N VAL A 105 0.95 -2.29 -1.48
CA VAL A 105 1.15 -0.88 -1.81
C VAL A 105 1.62 -0.15 -0.57
N VAL A 106 2.76 0.53 -0.66
CA VAL A 106 3.35 1.32 0.41
C VAL A 106 3.16 2.79 0.10
N ALA A 107 2.63 3.54 1.05
CA ALA A 107 2.51 4.99 0.97
C ALA A 107 2.96 5.62 2.29
N GLY A 108 3.84 6.60 2.21
CA GLY A 108 4.26 7.33 3.40
C GLY A 108 5.11 8.55 3.10
N ILE A 109 5.48 9.25 4.17
CA ILE A 109 6.38 10.39 4.11
C ILE A 109 7.59 10.05 4.98
N ASP A 110 8.79 10.23 4.42
CA ASP A 110 10.01 10.02 5.18
C ASP A 110 10.15 11.09 6.28
N HIS A 111 10.44 10.66 7.51
CA HIS A 111 10.54 11.57 8.66
C HIS A 111 11.80 12.45 8.61
N THR A 112 12.85 12.01 7.91
CA THR A 112 14.09 12.78 7.78
C THR A 112 14.04 13.80 6.64
N THR A 113 13.58 13.38 5.47
CA THR A 113 13.60 14.21 4.26
C THR A 113 12.27 14.91 3.98
N ASN A 114 11.19 14.55 4.69
CA ASN A 114 9.81 14.97 4.43
C ASN A 114 9.34 14.71 2.99
N LYS A 115 10.03 13.86 2.24
CA LYS A 115 9.65 13.50 0.88
C LYS A 115 8.53 12.46 0.89
N PRO A 116 7.47 12.65 0.08
CA PRO A 116 6.49 11.61 -0.14
C PRO A 116 7.15 10.43 -0.86
N TYR A 117 6.70 9.23 -0.53
CA TYR A 117 7.20 7.99 -1.10
C TYR A 117 6.02 7.05 -1.33
N VAL A 118 5.92 6.55 -2.55
CA VAL A 118 4.87 5.64 -2.99
C VAL A 118 5.52 4.51 -3.79
N ALA A 119 5.17 3.27 -3.47
CA ALA A 119 5.65 2.11 -4.19
C ALA A 119 4.61 0.99 -4.17
N CYS A 120 4.53 0.22 -5.25
CA CYS A 120 3.82 -1.05 -5.25
C CYS A 120 4.80 -2.20 -5.45
N MET A 121 4.33 -3.42 -5.15
CA MET A 121 5.08 -4.64 -5.36
C MET A 121 4.22 -5.70 -6.01
N ASP A 122 4.83 -6.55 -6.83
CA ASP A 122 4.20 -7.77 -7.30
C ASP A 122 4.20 -8.86 -6.21
N LEU A 123 3.55 -9.99 -6.50
CA LEU A 123 3.45 -11.14 -5.59
C LEU A 123 4.79 -11.85 -5.28
N ILE A 124 5.87 -11.55 -6.02
CA ILE A 124 7.21 -12.10 -5.76
C ILE A 124 8.17 -11.07 -5.16
N GLY A 125 7.73 -9.83 -4.91
CA GLY A 125 8.53 -8.78 -4.30
C GLY A 125 9.34 -7.92 -5.27
N CYS A 126 9.01 -7.87 -6.56
CA CYS A 126 9.53 -6.85 -7.45
C CYS A 126 8.96 -5.50 -7.04
N VAL A 127 9.84 -4.51 -6.82
CA VAL A 127 9.45 -3.17 -6.37
C VAL A 127 9.26 -2.26 -7.58
N CYS A 128 8.11 -1.59 -7.63
CA CYS A 128 7.82 -0.51 -8.57
C CYS A 128 7.65 0.78 -7.78
N GLU A 129 8.69 1.62 -7.80
CA GLU A 129 8.65 2.96 -7.20
C GLU A 129 8.20 3.97 -8.24
N ALA A 130 7.26 4.84 -7.88
CA ALA A 130 6.71 5.84 -8.79
C ALA A 130 6.55 7.18 -8.06
N ASN A 131 6.73 8.28 -8.79
CA ASN A 131 6.63 9.64 -8.24
C ASN A 131 5.21 10.20 -8.31
N ASP A 132 4.33 9.55 -9.07
CA ASP A 132 2.98 9.94 -9.41
C ASP A 132 1.96 9.14 -8.57
N PHE A 133 1.67 7.91 -8.99
CA PHE A 133 0.70 7.04 -8.36
C PHE A 133 1.03 5.57 -8.61
N VAL A 134 0.52 4.71 -7.74
CA VAL A 134 0.57 3.26 -7.91
C VAL A 134 -0.79 2.67 -7.62
N VAL A 135 -1.12 1.61 -8.34
CA VAL A 135 -2.41 0.91 -8.25
C VAL A 135 -2.16 -0.58 -8.13
N SER A 136 -3.05 -1.27 -7.42
CA SER A 136 -2.96 -2.71 -7.23
C SER A 136 -4.32 -3.32 -6.89
N GLY A 137 -4.52 -4.58 -7.29
CA GLY A 137 -5.77 -5.32 -7.12
C GLY A 137 -6.46 -5.70 -8.42
N THR A 138 -7.78 -5.87 -8.36
CA THR A 138 -8.58 -6.45 -9.45
C THR A 138 -9.01 -5.46 -10.53
N CYS A 139 -9.07 -4.17 -10.23
CA CYS A 139 -9.49 -3.11 -11.16
C CYS A 139 -8.34 -2.19 -11.58
N THR A 140 -7.15 -2.76 -11.77
CA THR A 140 -5.94 -2.00 -12.13
C THR A 140 -6.12 -1.18 -13.40
N GLU A 141 -6.68 -1.76 -14.47
CA GLU A 141 -6.89 -1.05 -15.74
C GLU A 141 -7.79 0.19 -15.59
N GLN A 142 -8.88 0.06 -14.83
CA GLN A 142 -9.80 1.17 -14.57
C GLN A 142 -9.15 2.24 -13.69
N MET A 143 -8.38 1.82 -12.68
CA MET A 143 -7.65 2.76 -11.84
C MET A 143 -6.60 3.51 -12.65
N TYR A 144 -5.79 2.83 -13.48
CA TYR A 144 -4.84 3.49 -14.37
C TYR A 144 -5.51 4.55 -15.26
N GLY A 145 -6.63 4.22 -15.92
CA GLY A 145 -7.32 5.19 -16.77
C GLY A 145 -7.79 6.45 -16.01
N MET A 146 -8.21 6.31 -14.76
CA MET A 146 -8.61 7.46 -13.93
C MET A 146 -7.41 8.24 -13.38
N CYS A 147 -6.35 7.54 -12.98
CA CYS A 147 -5.14 8.19 -12.47
C CYS A 147 -4.43 9.01 -13.53
N GLU A 148 -4.25 8.46 -14.73
CA GLU A 148 -3.60 9.15 -15.85
C GLU A 148 -4.36 10.40 -16.30
N THR A 149 -5.68 10.43 -16.12
CA THR A 149 -6.52 11.57 -16.53
C THR A 149 -6.65 12.65 -15.47
N LEU A 150 -6.56 12.29 -14.18
CA LEU A 150 -6.81 13.21 -13.06
C LEU A 150 -5.55 13.64 -12.32
N TRP A 151 -4.46 12.89 -12.41
CA TRP A 151 -3.25 13.19 -11.67
C TRP A 151 -2.52 14.37 -12.30
N GLU A 152 -2.12 15.32 -11.45
CA GLU A 152 -1.30 16.46 -11.83
C GLU A 152 -0.07 16.52 -10.93
N ASP A 153 1.03 17.02 -11.48
CA ASP A 153 2.23 17.24 -10.70
C ASP A 153 2.00 18.33 -9.62
N ASN A 154 2.57 18.13 -8.43
CA ASN A 154 2.46 19.04 -7.28
C ASN A 154 1.04 19.31 -6.75
N MET A 155 0.12 18.34 -6.79
CA MET A 155 -1.18 18.49 -6.15
C MET A 155 -1.08 18.85 -4.65
N VAL A 156 -1.61 20.01 -4.26
CA VAL A 156 -1.57 20.56 -2.89
C VAL A 156 -2.78 20.11 -2.04
N LYS A 157 -3.87 19.69 -2.70
CA LYS A 157 -5.14 19.30 -2.07
C LYS A 157 -5.52 17.85 -2.40
N LEU A 158 -4.75 16.88 -1.89
CA LEU A 158 -5.32 15.55 -1.66
C LEU A 158 -6.38 15.70 -0.55
N CYS A 159 -7.61 15.31 -0.85
CA CYS A 159 -8.84 15.68 -0.15
C CYS A 159 -8.75 15.55 1.38
N SER A 160 -8.94 16.66 2.11
CA SER A 160 -8.79 16.79 3.58
C SER A 160 -9.84 16.03 4.42
N GLN A 161 -10.59 15.10 3.83
CA GLN A 161 -11.73 14.42 4.44
C GLN A 161 -11.51 12.92 4.70
N THR A 162 -10.37 12.35 4.31
CA THR A 162 -10.06 10.93 4.56
C THR A 162 -8.86 10.79 5.48
N ASN A 163 -8.97 9.93 6.50
CA ASN A 163 -7.91 9.62 7.48
C ASN A 163 -6.63 9.00 6.86
N SER A 164 -6.60 8.86 5.54
CA SER A 164 -5.54 8.22 4.77
C SER A 164 -4.72 9.19 3.91
N VAL A 165 -4.89 10.50 4.13
CA VAL A 165 -4.06 11.57 3.54
C VAL A 165 -3.06 12.08 4.58
N PHE A 166 -1.77 12.01 4.25
CA PHE A 166 -0.66 12.46 5.10
C PHE A 166 -0.12 13.78 4.57
N ARG A 167 0.09 14.75 5.46
CA ARG A 167 0.79 15.99 5.14
C ARG A 167 2.09 16.07 5.92
N SER A 168 3.15 16.57 5.27
CA SER A 168 4.32 17.10 5.96
C SER A 168 3.86 18.23 6.87
N SER A 169 4.11 18.10 8.17
CA SER A 169 3.90 19.18 9.13
C SER A 169 5.03 20.20 8.94
N ASN A 170 4.75 21.30 8.25
CA ASN A 170 5.50 22.53 8.45
C ASN A 170 4.98 23.25 9.69
#